data_AF-A0A2Z6ITC3-F1
#
_entry.id   AF-A0A2Z6ITC3-F1
#
_cell.length_a   1.000
_cell.length_b   1.000
_cell.length_c   1.000
_cell.angle_alpha   90.00
_cell.angle_beta   90.00
_cell.angle_gamma   90.00
#
_symmetry.space_group_name_H-M   'P 1'
#
loop_
_entity.id
_entity.type
_entity.pdbx_description
1 polymer ?
#
loop_
_entity_poly.entity_id
_entity_poly.type
_entity_poly.pdbx_seq_one_letter_code
_entity_poly.pdbx_strand_id
1 'polypeptide(L)'
;MYERGRTLFDHQQVACTVLGFQWMSEHQRRSLVRELRDEVARCADRDQLLVRARQWLYKNKLVIVHERAIRTLIAAALAQLEVETGTAIAASVDPATLDRWRASVSELRPDGQTQQSWLWAAPAKHSTRQISEVLERIDLLYTLDVHKHLADIPDLILRRYARRLVSRPPSAGAKIKEPARTVEVACFLRYCLFTTTDQLILMVQRRIADLWRQAAADVPATVNWAAMYKTLLGELVALSAQGAVPDAELRARLEALITETQKRKPPSRASLVREGLIDGIRPVRSLLVAIAKLPWQATGEHPAIEYLAKLQALYLKGSRKLPVEVVAPSLGMIWQVSISSPDRERAFQALEVATLFALRRAVRNGSVWIEHS
;
A
#
# COMPACT_ATOMS: atom_id res chain seq x y z
N MET A 1 33.71 32.25 41.54
CA MET A 1 32.74 33.32 41.90
C MET A 1 31.90 33.01 43.14
N TYR A 2 31.89 31.78 43.68
CA TYR A 2 31.32 31.53 45.02
C TYR A 2 32.17 30.52 45.77
N GLU A 3 32.90 30.95 46.80
CA GLU A 3 33.75 30.10 47.64
C GLU A 3 32.98 29.47 48.83
N ARG A 4 31.73 29.90 49.07
CA ARG A 4 30.83 29.35 50.10
C ARG A 4 29.48 28.97 49.52
N GLY A 5 29.05 27.71 49.72
CA GLY A 5 27.81 27.17 49.15
C GLY A 5 26.52 27.85 49.65
N ARG A 6 26.53 28.42 50.86
CA ARG A 6 25.38 29.13 51.47
C ARG A 6 24.97 30.37 50.67
N THR A 7 25.93 31.19 50.26
CA THR A 7 25.67 32.42 49.48
C THR A 7 25.08 32.15 48.09
N LEU A 8 25.45 31.04 47.44
CA LEU A 8 24.86 30.65 46.16
C LEU A 8 23.38 30.27 46.32
N PHE A 9 23.06 29.50 47.36
CA PHE A 9 21.70 29.06 47.64
C PHE A 9 20.79 30.25 47.96
N ASP A 10 21.25 31.18 48.80
CA ASP A 10 20.49 32.38 49.16
C ASP A 10 20.22 33.26 47.92
N HIS A 11 21.22 33.44 47.05
CA HIS A 11 21.06 34.19 45.79
C HIS A 11 20.07 33.50 44.83
N GLN A 12 20.14 32.17 44.71
CA GLN A 12 19.19 31.40 43.90
C GLN A 12 17.77 31.52 44.45
N GLN A 13 17.61 31.51 45.77
CA GLN A 13 16.31 31.64 46.43
C GLN A 13 15.70 33.01 46.17
N VAL A 14 16.47 34.10 46.30
CA VAL A 14 16.02 35.46 45.95
C VAL A 14 15.61 35.55 44.48
N ALA A 15 16.42 35.03 43.56
CA ALA A 15 16.09 35.02 42.13
C ALA A 15 14.80 34.25 41.84
N CYS A 16 14.59 33.11 42.49
CA CYS A 16 13.35 32.33 42.38
C CYS A 16 12.14 33.14 42.85
N THR A 17 12.22 33.79 44.01
CA THR A 17 11.13 34.62 44.54
C THR A 17 10.78 35.78 43.59
N VAL A 18 11.79 36.49 43.08
CA VAL A 18 11.58 37.65 42.18
C VAL A 18 10.96 37.23 40.84
N LEU A 19 11.41 36.12 40.27
CA LEU A 19 10.93 35.62 38.98
C LEU A 19 9.65 34.77 39.10
N GLY A 20 9.17 34.53 40.32
CA GLY A 20 8.00 33.70 40.62
C GLY A 20 8.24 32.20 40.40
N PHE A 21 9.50 31.74 40.36
CA PHE A 21 9.85 30.34 40.20
C PHE A 21 9.86 29.61 41.55
N GLN A 22 9.46 28.35 41.53
CA GLN A 22 9.41 27.49 42.72
C GLN A 22 10.11 26.15 42.48
N TRP A 23 10.62 25.55 43.55
CA TRP A 23 11.11 24.18 43.52
C TRP A 23 9.94 23.22 43.33
N MET A 24 10.15 22.17 42.53
CA MET A 24 9.12 21.20 42.20
C MET A 24 8.72 20.36 43.43
N SER A 25 7.44 20.39 43.79
CA SER A 25 6.86 19.51 44.82
C SER A 25 6.62 18.10 44.28
N GLU A 26 6.40 17.13 45.17
CA GLU A 26 6.05 15.76 44.77
C GLU A 26 4.74 15.70 43.96
N HIS A 27 3.76 16.53 44.27
CA HIS A 27 2.51 16.62 43.51
C HIS A 27 2.75 17.13 42.08
N GLN A 28 3.58 18.16 41.92
CA GLN A 28 3.98 18.68 40.61
C GLN A 28 4.84 17.68 39.85
N ARG A 29 5.71 16.93 40.53
CA ARG A 29 6.48 15.83 39.92
C ARG A 29 5.55 14.77 39.33
N ARG A 30 4.52 14.37 40.07
CA ARG A 30 3.49 13.42 39.57
C ARG A 30 2.73 13.99 38.38
N SER A 31 2.43 15.28 38.40
CA SER A 31 1.79 15.97 37.27
C SER A 31 2.69 15.95 36.03
N LEU A 32 3.98 16.26 36.16
CA LEU A 32 4.95 16.15 35.06
C LEU A 32 5.05 14.72 34.53
N VAL A 33 5.03 13.70 35.41
CA VAL A 33 5.03 12.29 34.98
C VAL A 33 3.79 11.95 34.16
N ARG A 34 2.61 12.43 34.55
CA ARG A 34 1.38 12.23 33.78
C ARG A 34 1.47 12.87 32.39
N GLU A 35 1.95 14.10 32.34
CA GLU A 35 2.14 14.83 31.07
C GLU A 35 3.15 14.11 30.17
N LEU A 36 4.24 13.61 30.74
CA LEU A 36 5.20 12.80 30.00
C LEU A 36 4.60 11.49 29.47
N ARG A 37 3.68 10.85 30.20
CA ARG A 37 2.98 9.64 29.72
C ARG A 37 2.13 9.94 28.47
N ASP A 38 1.41 11.05 28.48
CA ASP A 38 0.61 11.47 27.33
C ASP A 38 1.50 11.85 26.13
N GLU A 39 2.63 12.52 26.40
CA GLU A 39 3.58 12.92 25.36
C GLU A 39 4.33 11.74 24.73
N VAL A 40 4.72 10.71 25.50
CA VAL A 40 5.42 9.55 24.92
C VAL A 40 4.54 8.71 23.98
N ALA A 41 3.22 8.78 24.13
CA ALA A 41 2.28 8.18 23.20
C ALA A 41 2.24 8.93 21.84
N ARG A 42 2.67 10.20 21.81
CA ARG A 42 2.62 11.10 20.65
C ARG A 42 3.98 11.43 20.05
N CYS A 43 5.07 11.20 20.79
CA CYS A 43 6.43 11.49 20.38
C CYS A 43 7.39 10.37 20.76
N ALA A 44 8.14 9.86 19.76
CA ALA A 44 9.12 8.82 19.99
C ALA A 44 10.53 9.35 20.35
N ASP A 45 10.82 10.61 20.00
CA ASP A 45 12.13 11.24 20.10
C ASP A 45 12.41 11.73 21.54
N ARG A 46 13.51 11.24 22.13
CA ARG A 46 13.90 11.56 23.51
C ARG A 46 14.33 13.01 23.70
N ASP A 47 14.95 13.61 22.70
CA ASP A 47 15.41 15.00 22.79
C ASP A 47 14.23 15.95 22.65
N GLN A 48 13.25 15.61 21.81
CA GLN A 48 11.98 16.34 21.76
C GLN A 48 11.20 16.23 23.08
N LEU A 49 11.13 15.04 23.68
CA LEU A 49 10.52 14.85 25.01
C LEU A 49 11.24 15.66 26.10
N LEU A 50 12.57 15.77 26.02
CA LEU A 50 13.35 16.61 26.94
C LEU A 50 13.00 18.09 26.78
N VAL A 51 12.89 18.56 25.54
CA VAL A 51 12.45 19.94 25.25
C VAL A 51 11.04 20.18 25.79
N ARG A 52 10.10 19.26 25.56
CA ARG A 52 8.72 19.34 26.08
C ARG A 52 8.67 19.40 27.60
N ALA A 53 9.44 18.56 28.28
CA ALA A 53 9.53 18.58 29.74
C ALA A 53 10.06 19.92 30.26
N ARG A 54 11.10 20.48 29.62
CA ARG A 54 11.64 21.81 29.98
C ARG A 54 10.62 22.92 29.77
N GLN A 55 9.90 22.89 28.65
CA GLN A 55 8.83 23.84 28.36
C GLN A 55 7.70 23.75 29.38
N TRP A 56 7.31 22.54 29.77
CA TRP A 56 6.29 22.31 30.79
C TRP A 56 6.72 22.86 32.15
N LEU A 57 7.96 22.57 32.59
CA LEU A 57 8.50 23.09 33.85
C LEU A 57 8.52 24.63 33.85
N TYR A 58 9.02 25.23 32.75
CA TYR A 58 9.06 26.68 32.61
C TYR A 58 7.66 27.31 32.63
N LYS A 59 6.70 26.74 31.90
CA LYS A 59 5.31 27.21 31.83
C LYS A 59 4.64 27.20 33.21
N ASN A 60 4.93 26.18 34.02
CA ASN A 60 4.40 26.05 35.38
C ASN A 60 5.25 26.80 36.44
N LYS A 61 6.19 27.65 36.02
CA LYS A 61 7.08 28.42 36.90
C LYS A 61 7.86 27.54 37.89
N LEU A 62 8.31 26.38 37.41
CA LEU A 62 9.13 25.45 38.18
C LEU A 62 10.59 25.56 37.77
N VAL A 63 11.50 25.54 38.75
CA VAL A 63 12.93 25.50 38.50
C VAL A 63 13.25 24.26 37.65
N ILE A 64 13.92 24.46 36.51
CA ILE A 64 14.29 23.37 35.63
C ILE A 64 15.32 22.50 36.36
N VAL A 65 14.92 21.28 36.70
CA VAL A 65 15.79 20.30 37.35
C VAL A 65 16.92 19.86 36.41
N HIS A 66 17.96 19.26 36.97
CA HIS A 66 19.06 18.70 36.19
C HIS A 66 18.55 17.77 35.09
N GLU A 67 19.16 17.88 33.90
CA GLU A 67 18.77 17.11 32.72
C GLU A 67 18.71 15.60 32.99
N ARG A 68 19.64 15.06 33.78
CA ARG A 68 19.64 13.65 34.19
C ARG A 68 18.33 13.25 34.86
N ALA A 69 17.78 14.08 35.74
CA ALA A 69 16.52 13.80 36.41
C ALA A 69 15.35 13.76 35.41
N ILE A 70 15.31 14.70 34.46
CA ILE A 70 14.30 14.71 33.39
C ILE A 70 14.42 13.46 32.52
N ARG A 71 15.65 13.09 32.10
CA ARG A 71 15.91 11.88 31.32
C ARG A 71 15.47 10.61 32.07
N THR A 72 15.63 10.56 33.40
CA THR A 72 15.12 9.45 34.23
C THR A 72 13.60 9.39 34.22
N LEU A 73 12.90 10.52 34.34
CA LEU A 73 11.43 10.55 34.26
C LEU A 73 10.93 10.12 32.88
N ILE A 74 11.58 10.59 31.81
CA ILE A 74 11.28 10.17 30.42
C ILE A 74 11.50 8.65 30.27
N ALA A 75 12.62 8.12 30.75
CA ALA A 75 12.91 6.69 30.68
C ALA A 75 11.86 5.86 31.42
N ALA A 76 11.40 6.32 32.59
CA ALA A 76 10.33 5.67 33.34
C ALA A 76 8.98 5.72 32.61
N ALA A 77 8.63 6.86 32.01
CA ALA A 77 7.41 6.98 31.19
C ALA A 77 7.44 6.05 29.97
N LEU A 78 8.60 5.92 29.32
CA LEU A 78 8.79 5.00 28.19
C LEU A 78 8.72 3.53 28.60
N ALA A 79 9.29 3.17 29.75
CA ALA A 79 9.19 1.81 30.28
C ALA A 79 7.73 1.47 30.63
N GLN A 80 7.00 2.42 31.22
CA GLN A 80 5.58 2.26 31.52
C GLN A 80 4.75 2.06 30.26
N LEU A 81 4.97 2.87 29.21
CA LEU A 81 4.31 2.71 27.92
C LEU A 81 4.58 1.33 27.30
N GLU A 82 5.80 0.81 27.43
CA GLU A 82 6.16 -0.54 26.96
C GLU A 82 5.40 -1.64 27.70
N VAL A 83 5.27 -1.51 29.02
CA VAL A 83 4.47 -2.45 29.84
C VAL A 83 3.00 -2.38 29.44
N GLU A 84 2.42 -1.19 29.36
CA GLU A 84 1.01 -0.99 28.98
C GLU A 84 0.72 -1.54 27.58
N THR A 85 1.60 -1.28 26.61
CA THR A 85 1.49 -1.83 25.25
C THR A 85 1.60 -3.36 25.27
N GLY A 86 2.55 -3.91 26.03
CA GLY A 86 2.72 -5.35 26.17
C GLY A 86 1.51 -6.03 26.78
N THR A 87 0.92 -5.44 27.82
CA THR A 87 -0.32 -5.92 28.43
C THR A 87 -1.49 -5.87 27.46
N ALA A 88 -1.65 -4.78 26.70
CA ALA A 88 -2.71 -4.66 25.70
C ALA A 88 -2.58 -5.71 24.57
N ILE A 89 -1.36 -5.98 24.11
CA ILE A 89 -1.10 -7.03 23.12
C ILE A 89 -1.40 -8.42 23.71
N ALA A 90 -0.90 -8.71 24.91
CA ALA A 90 -1.12 -10.00 25.56
C ALA A 90 -2.60 -10.26 25.90
N ALA A 91 -3.41 -9.20 26.08
CA ALA A 91 -4.84 -9.32 26.29
C ALA A 91 -5.64 -9.59 25.00
N SER A 92 -5.10 -9.21 23.84
CA SER A 92 -5.80 -9.29 22.53
C SER A 92 -5.27 -10.38 21.60
N VAL A 93 -4.10 -10.95 21.89
CA VAL A 93 -3.45 -11.99 21.09
C VAL A 93 -3.15 -13.18 21.99
N ASP A 94 -3.56 -14.37 21.57
CA ASP A 94 -3.32 -15.58 22.35
C ASP A 94 -1.80 -15.90 22.44
N PRO A 95 -1.34 -16.53 23.54
CA PRO A 95 0.07 -16.83 23.72
C PRO A 95 0.69 -17.68 22.61
N ALA A 96 -0.06 -18.61 22.01
CA ALA A 96 0.44 -19.50 20.96
C ALA A 96 0.69 -18.74 19.65
N THR A 97 -0.16 -17.77 19.31
CA THR A 97 0.05 -16.85 18.19
C THR A 97 1.27 -15.96 18.43
N LEU A 98 1.45 -15.44 19.64
CA LEU A 98 2.66 -14.67 19.98
C LEU A 98 3.94 -15.51 19.87
N ASP A 99 3.91 -16.78 20.27
CA ASP A 99 5.02 -17.71 20.08
C ASP A 99 5.31 -17.97 18.62
N ARG A 100 4.27 -18.17 17.80
CA ARG A 100 4.39 -18.33 16.35
C ARG A 100 5.04 -17.10 15.70
N TRP A 101 4.64 -15.90 16.10
CA TRP A 101 5.23 -14.65 15.62
C TRP A 101 6.72 -14.55 15.97
N ARG A 102 7.09 -14.85 17.22
CA ARG A 102 8.50 -14.85 17.67
C ARG A 102 9.34 -15.86 16.88
N ALA A 103 8.80 -17.05 16.64
CA ALA A 103 9.47 -18.11 15.89
C ALA A 103 9.67 -17.70 14.43
N SER A 104 8.61 -17.26 13.75
CA SER A 104 8.64 -16.83 12.35
C SER A 104 9.67 -15.73 12.11
N VAL A 105 9.69 -14.65 12.90
CA VAL A 105 10.66 -13.56 12.74
C VAL A 105 12.12 -14.04 12.78
N SER A 106 12.40 -15.07 13.59
CA SER A 106 13.75 -15.63 13.78
C SER A 106 14.11 -16.72 12.76
N GLU A 107 13.16 -17.16 11.94
CA GLU A 107 13.34 -18.27 11.00
C GLU A 107 14.28 -17.87 9.84
N LEU A 108 15.09 -18.84 9.41
CA LEU A 108 15.96 -18.70 8.25
C LEU A 108 15.19 -19.09 6.98
N ARG A 109 15.30 -18.24 5.96
CA ARG A 109 14.83 -18.54 4.62
C ARG A 109 15.84 -19.44 3.88
N PRO A 110 15.43 -20.09 2.78
CA PRO A 110 16.33 -20.92 1.97
C PRO A 110 17.56 -20.19 1.41
N ASP A 111 17.51 -18.86 1.29
CA ASP A 111 18.60 -18.00 0.85
C ASP A 111 19.59 -17.61 1.98
N GLY A 112 19.35 -18.09 3.21
CA GLY A 112 20.16 -17.78 4.39
C GLY A 112 19.81 -16.46 5.09
N GLN A 113 18.90 -15.66 4.54
CA GLN A 113 18.40 -14.44 5.19
C GLN A 113 17.38 -14.82 6.27
N THR A 114 17.31 -14.05 7.36
CA THR A 114 16.22 -14.19 8.33
C THR A 114 14.92 -13.57 7.82
N GLN A 115 13.77 -14.13 8.21
CA GLN A 115 12.47 -13.53 7.87
C GLN A 115 12.38 -12.06 8.35
N GLN A 116 12.94 -11.72 9.51
CA GLN A 116 13.05 -10.32 9.97
C GLN A 116 13.70 -9.40 8.93
N SER A 117 14.87 -9.78 8.43
CA SER A 117 15.63 -8.96 7.48
C SER A 117 14.92 -8.89 6.12
N TRP A 118 14.34 -10.00 5.68
CA TRP A 118 13.59 -10.09 4.43
C TRP A 118 12.31 -9.24 4.44
N LEU A 119 11.53 -9.30 5.52
CA LEU A 119 10.31 -8.50 5.69
C LEU A 119 10.60 -7.00 5.73
N TRP A 120 11.72 -6.58 6.31
CA TRP A 120 12.09 -5.16 6.42
C TRP A 120 12.71 -4.57 5.15
N ALA A 121 13.27 -5.41 4.27
CA ALA A 121 13.99 -4.96 3.10
C ALA A 121 13.08 -4.18 2.14
N ALA A 122 13.45 -2.96 1.74
CA ALA A 122 12.66 -2.21 0.77
C ALA A 122 12.75 -2.87 -0.64
N PRO A 123 11.65 -2.94 -1.40
CA PRO A 123 11.67 -3.46 -2.77
C PRO A 123 12.49 -2.54 -3.67
N ALA A 124 13.35 -3.12 -4.51
CA ALA A 124 14.29 -2.35 -5.33
C ALA A 124 13.65 -1.80 -6.61
N LYS A 125 12.68 -2.54 -7.19
CA LYS A 125 12.02 -2.22 -8.46
C LYS A 125 10.56 -2.67 -8.42
N HIS A 126 9.76 -2.23 -9.39
CA HIS A 126 8.36 -2.61 -9.57
C HIS A 126 8.15 -3.59 -10.74
N SER A 127 9.10 -4.51 -10.95
CA SER A 127 8.96 -5.59 -11.93
C SER A 127 7.95 -6.65 -11.44
N THR A 128 7.41 -7.48 -12.34
CA THR A 128 6.49 -8.56 -11.95
C THR A 128 7.10 -9.48 -10.89
N ARG A 129 8.40 -9.82 -11.00
CA ARG A 129 9.11 -10.61 -10.00
C ARG A 129 9.14 -9.95 -8.62
N GLN A 130 9.44 -8.65 -8.56
CA GLN A 130 9.49 -7.93 -7.29
C GLN A 130 8.09 -7.74 -6.68
N ILE A 131 7.07 -7.53 -7.52
CA ILE A 131 5.67 -7.52 -7.08
C ILE A 131 5.29 -8.88 -6.47
N SER A 132 5.68 -9.99 -7.08
CA SER A 132 5.46 -11.33 -6.52
C SER A 132 6.17 -11.54 -5.18
N GLU A 133 7.40 -11.04 -5.02
CA GLU A 133 8.12 -11.12 -3.75
C GLU A 133 7.44 -10.30 -2.65
N VAL A 134 6.95 -9.10 -2.97
CA VAL A 134 6.19 -8.26 -2.03
C VAL A 134 4.86 -8.92 -1.65
N LEU A 135 4.18 -9.59 -2.60
CA LEU A 135 3.00 -10.38 -2.31
C LEU A 135 3.30 -11.58 -1.39
N GLU A 136 4.44 -12.26 -1.58
CA GLU A 136 4.87 -13.35 -0.69
C GLU A 136 5.04 -12.87 0.77
N ARG A 137 5.54 -11.64 0.97
CA ARG A 137 5.64 -11.03 2.31
C ARG A 137 4.25 -10.80 2.92
N ILE A 138 3.31 -10.29 2.13
CA ILE A 138 1.93 -10.09 2.58
C ILE A 138 1.28 -11.43 2.91
N ASP A 139 1.43 -12.44 2.06
CA ASP A 139 0.89 -13.80 2.28
C ASP A 139 1.42 -14.41 3.58
N LEU A 140 2.72 -14.26 3.89
CA LEU A 140 3.28 -14.68 5.17
C LEU A 140 2.60 -13.96 6.34
N LEU A 141 2.47 -12.63 6.28
CA LEU A 141 1.86 -11.83 7.34
C LEU A 141 0.36 -12.13 7.53
N TYR A 142 -0.34 -12.49 6.46
CA TYR A 142 -1.71 -13.00 6.51
C TYR A 142 -1.79 -14.38 7.14
N THR A 143 -0.86 -15.28 6.82
CA THR A 143 -0.75 -16.64 7.42
C THR A 143 -0.46 -16.56 8.93
N LEU A 144 0.23 -15.51 9.36
CA LEU A 144 0.45 -15.21 10.78
C LEU A 144 -0.73 -14.51 11.44
N ASP A 145 -1.84 -14.28 10.74
CA ASP A 145 -3.04 -13.59 11.24
C ASP A 145 -2.80 -12.15 11.75
N VAL A 146 -1.69 -11.53 11.37
CA VAL A 146 -1.29 -10.17 11.83
C VAL A 146 -2.33 -9.11 11.44
N HIS A 147 -3.06 -9.34 10.34
CA HIS A 147 -4.12 -8.46 9.88
C HIS A 147 -5.28 -8.32 10.89
N LYS A 148 -5.52 -9.34 11.73
CA LYS A 148 -6.63 -9.41 12.70
C LYS A 148 -6.35 -8.73 14.04
N HIS A 149 -5.10 -8.32 14.28
CA HIS A 149 -4.64 -7.85 15.59
C HIS A 149 -3.99 -6.46 15.50
N LEU A 150 -3.85 -5.81 16.66
CA LEU A 150 -3.17 -4.52 16.81
C LEU A 150 -3.81 -3.36 16.02
N ALA A 151 -5.11 -3.43 15.71
CA ALA A 151 -5.83 -2.34 15.03
C ALA A 151 -5.86 -1.06 15.88
N ASP A 152 -5.97 -1.19 17.20
CA ASP A 152 -6.07 -0.05 18.12
C ASP A 152 -4.71 0.56 18.52
N ILE A 153 -3.59 -0.05 18.10
CA ILE A 153 -2.26 0.48 18.43
C ILE A 153 -1.87 1.57 17.43
N PRO A 154 -1.53 2.79 17.89
CA PRO A 154 -1.17 3.88 16.97
C PRO A 154 0.08 3.57 16.12
N ASP A 155 0.06 3.99 14.85
CA ASP A 155 1.17 3.78 13.89
C ASP A 155 2.53 4.27 14.40
N LEU A 156 2.55 5.35 15.17
CA LEU A 156 3.76 5.87 15.77
C LEU A 156 4.40 4.84 16.72
N ILE A 157 3.57 4.15 17.51
CA ILE A 157 4.00 3.10 18.44
C ILE A 157 4.47 1.88 17.66
N LEU A 158 3.72 1.45 16.65
CA LEU A 158 4.10 0.35 15.77
C LEU A 158 5.49 0.61 15.16
N ARG A 159 5.68 1.77 14.54
CA ARG A 159 6.93 2.19 13.90
C ARG A 159 8.10 2.27 14.88
N ARG A 160 7.86 2.79 16.08
CA ARG A 160 8.88 2.91 17.14
C ARG A 160 9.45 1.54 17.50
N TYR A 161 8.58 0.60 17.82
CA TYR A 161 8.98 -0.73 18.27
C TYR A 161 9.49 -1.61 17.12
N ALA A 162 8.93 -1.47 15.92
CA ALA A 162 9.46 -2.11 14.71
C ALA A 162 10.93 -1.72 14.44
N ARG A 163 11.25 -0.41 14.51
CA ARG A 163 12.62 0.08 14.36
C ARG A 163 13.58 -0.41 15.44
N ARG A 164 13.10 -0.54 16.69
CA ARG A 164 13.91 -1.11 17.77
C ARG A 164 14.29 -2.55 17.51
N LEU A 165 13.36 -3.38 17.02
CA LEU A 165 13.65 -4.77 16.68
C LEU A 165 14.72 -4.84 15.58
N VAL A 166 14.52 -4.08 14.50
CA VAL A 166 15.39 -4.12 13.32
C VAL A 166 16.78 -3.53 13.56
N SER A 167 16.91 -2.60 14.52
CA SER A 167 18.22 -2.08 14.92
C SER A 167 19.15 -3.13 15.52
N ARG A 168 18.66 -4.35 15.78
CA ARG A 168 19.39 -5.46 16.39
C ARG A 168 19.44 -6.64 15.43
N PRO A 169 20.53 -7.42 15.45
CA PRO A 169 20.56 -8.70 14.72
C PRO A 169 19.52 -9.66 15.33
N PRO A 170 18.92 -10.56 14.54
CA PRO A 170 17.90 -11.51 15.00
C PRO A 170 18.33 -12.36 16.21
N SER A 171 19.62 -12.73 16.27
CA SER A 171 20.20 -13.47 17.40
C SER A 171 20.19 -12.70 18.72
N ALA A 172 20.23 -11.36 18.67
CA ALA A 172 20.05 -10.50 19.84
C ALA A 172 18.56 -10.28 20.15
N GLY A 173 17.70 -10.28 19.13
CA GLY A 173 16.25 -10.20 19.27
C GLY A 173 15.66 -11.32 20.15
N ALA A 174 16.20 -12.54 20.01
CA ALA A 174 15.79 -13.69 20.83
C ALA A 174 16.06 -13.52 22.34
N LYS A 175 17.01 -12.63 22.72
CA LYS A 175 17.43 -12.40 24.12
C LYS A 175 16.72 -11.21 24.77
N ILE A 176 15.80 -10.55 24.07
CA ILE A 176 15.04 -9.43 24.62
C ILE A 176 14.16 -9.94 25.76
N LYS A 177 14.20 -9.25 26.90
CA LYS A 177 13.36 -9.57 28.07
C LYS A 177 11.91 -9.17 27.82
N GLU A 178 10.98 -9.91 28.40
CA GLU A 178 9.56 -9.49 28.41
C GLU A 178 9.36 -8.25 29.29
N PRO A 179 8.40 -7.37 28.94
CA PRO A 179 7.44 -7.46 27.83
C PRO A 179 7.97 -6.93 26.49
N ALA A 180 9.20 -6.38 26.46
CA ALA A 180 9.75 -5.70 25.28
C ALA A 180 9.80 -6.60 24.04
N ARG A 181 10.09 -7.89 24.21
CA ARG A 181 10.17 -8.84 23.08
C ARG A 181 8.81 -9.00 22.40
N THR A 182 7.75 -9.20 23.18
CA THR A 182 6.38 -9.28 22.68
C THR A 182 5.99 -8.00 21.94
N VAL A 183 6.23 -6.83 22.55
CA VAL A 183 5.89 -5.54 21.93
C VAL A 183 6.65 -5.32 20.62
N GLU A 184 7.97 -5.53 20.63
CA GLU A 184 8.83 -5.30 19.46
C GLU A 184 8.49 -6.22 18.29
N VAL A 185 8.27 -7.51 18.53
CA VAL A 185 7.90 -8.48 17.48
C VAL A 185 6.51 -8.21 16.91
N ALA A 186 5.51 -8.01 17.76
CA ALA A 186 4.14 -7.76 17.32
C ALA A 186 4.03 -6.46 16.51
N CYS A 187 4.61 -5.37 17.03
CA CYS A 187 4.65 -4.09 16.34
C CYS A 187 5.43 -4.16 15.02
N PHE A 188 6.53 -4.92 14.97
CA PHE A 188 7.30 -5.14 13.75
C PHE A 188 6.47 -5.81 12.66
N LEU A 189 5.81 -6.93 12.97
CA LEU A 189 5.01 -7.66 11.98
C LEU A 189 3.85 -6.80 11.45
N ARG A 190 3.13 -6.11 12.35
CA ARG A 190 2.03 -5.22 11.97
C ARG A 190 2.51 -4.05 11.12
N TYR A 191 3.63 -3.42 11.48
CA TYR A 191 4.23 -2.34 10.70
C TYR A 191 4.72 -2.82 9.32
N CYS A 192 5.32 -4.01 9.24
CA CYS A 192 5.71 -4.63 7.97
C CYS A 192 4.48 -4.87 7.07
N LEU A 193 3.35 -5.30 7.62
CA LEU A 193 2.12 -5.50 6.85
C LEU A 193 1.64 -4.21 6.18
N PHE A 194 1.59 -3.10 6.93
CA PHE A 194 1.18 -1.79 6.41
C PHE A 194 2.13 -1.34 5.31
N THR A 195 3.41 -1.21 5.65
CA THR A 195 4.41 -0.68 4.73
C THR A 195 4.58 -1.51 3.47
N THR A 196 4.48 -2.84 3.57
CA THR A 196 4.57 -3.75 2.41
C THR A 196 3.34 -3.61 1.51
N THR A 197 2.15 -3.42 2.10
CA THR A 197 0.91 -3.23 1.33
C THR A 197 0.90 -1.87 0.62
N ASP A 198 1.31 -0.80 1.30
CA ASP A 198 1.46 0.52 0.68
C ASP A 198 2.45 0.50 -0.48
N GLN A 199 3.61 -0.14 -0.26
CA GLN A 199 4.63 -0.32 -1.29
C GLN A 199 4.07 -1.11 -2.47
N LEU A 200 3.32 -2.19 -2.22
CA LEU A 200 2.68 -2.97 -3.27
C LEU A 200 1.72 -2.10 -4.10
N ILE A 201 0.83 -1.35 -3.45
CA ILE A 201 -0.13 -0.48 -4.13
C ILE A 201 0.60 0.51 -5.05
N LEU A 202 1.65 1.16 -4.55
CA LEU A 202 2.46 2.08 -5.35
C LEU A 202 3.18 1.36 -6.51
N MET A 203 3.72 0.16 -6.28
CA MET A 203 4.38 -0.66 -7.31
C MET A 203 3.40 -1.07 -8.40
N VAL A 204 2.19 -1.50 -8.04
CA VAL A 204 1.12 -1.88 -8.98
C VAL A 204 0.71 -0.67 -9.82
N GLN A 205 0.49 0.50 -9.19
CA GLN A 205 0.16 1.73 -9.93
C GLN A 205 1.24 2.12 -10.94
N ARG A 206 2.53 2.03 -10.55
CA ARG A 206 3.66 2.28 -11.46
C ARG A 206 3.73 1.24 -12.57
N ARG A 207 3.53 -0.04 -12.24
CA ARG A 207 3.54 -1.12 -13.23
C ARG A 207 2.45 -0.95 -14.28
N ILE A 208 1.23 -0.56 -13.89
CA ILE A 208 0.15 -0.29 -14.85
C ILE A 208 0.50 0.91 -15.75
N ALA A 209 1.12 1.95 -15.19
CA ALA A 209 1.60 3.07 -15.98
C ALA A 209 2.70 2.65 -16.99
N ASP A 210 3.60 1.75 -16.60
CA ASP A 210 4.63 1.21 -17.50
C ASP A 210 4.04 0.40 -18.63
N LEU A 211 3.05 -0.46 -18.34
CA LEU A 211 2.35 -1.24 -19.38
C LEU A 211 1.68 -0.33 -20.40
N TRP A 212 1.00 0.73 -19.92
CA TRP A 212 0.42 1.73 -20.82
C TRP A 212 1.49 2.42 -21.67
N ARG A 213 2.62 2.84 -21.06
CA ARG A 213 3.71 3.51 -21.79
C ARG A 213 4.35 2.60 -22.83
N GLN A 214 4.54 1.32 -22.52
CA GLN A 214 5.07 0.32 -23.45
C GLN A 214 4.14 0.14 -24.65
N ALA A 215 2.86 -0.15 -24.40
CA ALA A 215 1.87 -0.26 -25.48
C ALA A 215 1.75 1.04 -26.30
N ALA A 216 1.91 2.21 -25.67
CA ALA A 216 1.86 3.49 -26.37
C ALA A 216 3.11 3.84 -27.18
N ALA A 217 4.24 3.17 -26.95
CA ALA A 217 5.45 3.33 -27.75
C ALA A 217 5.31 2.63 -29.11
N ASP A 218 4.56 1.53 -29.16
CA ASP A 218 4.29 0.77 -30.39
C ASP A 218 3.19 1.41 -31.26
N VAL A 219 2.49 2.43 -30.75
CA VAL A 219 1.43 3.14 -31.47
C VAL A 219 2.01 4.34 -32.23
N PRO A 220 1.81 4.43 -33.57
CA PRO A 220 2.26 5.55 -34.37
C PRO A 220 1.75 6.91 -33.84
N ALA A 221 2.58 7.94 -33.96
CA ALA A 221 2.23 9.30 -33.52
C ALA A 221 1.18 9.97 -34.43
N THR A 222 1.06 9.54 -35.69
CA THR A 222 0.17 10.11 -36.69
C THR A 222 -1.14 9.33 -36.83
N VAL A 223 -2.21 10.06 -37.17
CA VAL A 223 -3.56 9.51 -37.38
C VAL A 223 -3.52 8.46 -38.49
N ASN A 224 -4.00 7.25 -38.20
CA ASN A 224 -3.80 6.07 -39.04
C ASN A 224 -4.76 5.99 -40.24
N TRP A 225 -4.89 7.07 -41.00
CA TRP A 225 -5.65 7.09 -42.26
C TRP A 225 -5.09 6.08 -43.26
N ALA A 226 -3.77 5.91 -43.30
CA ALA A 226 -3.12 4.97 -44.21
C ALA A 226 -3.54 3.51 -43.96
N ALA A 227 -3.65 3.04 -42.71
CA ALA A 227 -4.16 1.70 -42.46
C ALA A 227 -5.66 1.58 -42.76
N MET A 228 -6.46 2.61 -42.47
CA MET A 228 -7.89 2.60 -42.84
C MET A 228 -8.07 2.45 -44.35
N TYR A 229 -7.30 3.18 -45.15
CA TYR A 229 -7.34 3.04 -46.61
C TYR A 229 -6.82 1.68 -47.07
N LYS A 230 -5.80 1.10 -46.42
CA LYS A 230 -5.38 -0.28 -46.70
C LYS A 230 -6.48 -1.31 -46.37
N THR A 231 -7.20 -1.14 -45.28
CA THR A 231 -8.34 -2.01 -44.93
C THR A 231 -9.46 -1.88 -45.97
N LEU A 232 -9.82 -0.66 -46.36
CA LEU A 232 -10.79 -0.42 -47.43
C LEU A 232 -10.37 -1.10 -48.74
N LEU A 233 -9.09 -0.99 -49.13
CA LEU A 233 -8.55 -1.67 -50.31
C LEU A 233 -8.71 -3.20 -50.18
N GLY A 234 -8.46 -3.77 -49.01
CA GLY A 234 -8.68 -5.20 -48.75
C GLY A 234 -10.15 -5.62 -48.84
N GLU A 235 -11.06 -4.83 -48.26
CA GLU A 235 -12.52 -5.04 -48.34
C GLU A 235 -13.01 -4.97 -49.80
N LEU A 236 -12.48 -4.02 -50.59
CA LEU A 236 -12.76 -3.90 -52.03
C LEU A 236 -12.24 -5.11 -52.83
N VAL A 237 -11.02 -5.57 -52.53
CA VAL A 237 -10.46 -6.79 -53.14
C VAL A 237 -11.32 -8.01 -52.80
N ALA A 238 -11.75 -8.16 -51.54
CA ALA A 238 -12.62 -9.25 -51.12
C ALA A 238 -13.99 -9.22 -51.82
N LEU A 239 -14.56 -8.03 -51.99
CA LEU A 239 -15.78 -7.83 -52.79
C LEU A 239 -15.58 -8.22 -54.26
N SER A 240 -14.43 -7.85 -54.85
CA SER A 240 -14.12 -8.19 -56.24
C SER A 240 -13.86 -9.69 -56.46
N ALA A 241 -13.44 -10.41 -55.43
CA ALA A 241 -13.19 -11.85 -55.48
C ALA A 241 -14.46 -12.70 -55.38
N GLN A 242 -15.61 -12.11 -55.01
CA GLN A 242 -16.91 -12.78 -55.00
C GLN A 242 -17.44 -12.87 -56.44
N GLY A 243 -17.10 -13.95 -57.13
CA GLY A 243 -17.61 -14.20 -58.48
C GLY A 243 -19.14 -14.32 -58.53
N ALA A 244 -19.73 -13.96 -59.68
CA ALA A 244 -21.16 -14.09 -59.99
C ALA A 244 -22.15 -13.21 -59.20
N VAL A 245 -21.70 -12.06 -58.66
CA VAL A 245 -22.63 -11.05 -58.08
C VAL A 245 -23.25 -10.20 -59.22
N PRO A 246 -24.59 -10.05 -59.29
CA PRO A 246 -25.24 -9.15 -60.23
C PRO A 246 -24.75 -7.70 -60.08
N ASP A 247 -24.57 -7.01 -61.20
CA ASP A 247 -23.99 -5.67 -61.25
C ASP A 247 -24.73 -4.64 -60.38
N ALA A 248 -26.06 -4.70 -60.32
CA ALA A 248 -26.87 -3.84 -59.43
C ALA A 248 -26.57 -4.09 -57.93
N GLU A 249 -26.36 -5.34 -57.54
CA GLU A 249 -26.05 -5.72 -56.17
C GLU A 249 -24.61 -5.34 -55.80
N LEU A 250 -23.67 -5.49 -56.74
CA LEU A 250 -22.28 -5.05 -56.54
C LEU A 250 -22.21 -3.53 -56.32
N ARG A 251 -22.93 -2.72 -57.10
CA ARG A 251 -23.00 -1.26 -56.90
C ARG A 251 -23.57 -0.89 -55.53
N ALA A 252 -24.67 -1.52 -55.12
CA ALA A 252 -25.26 -1.28 -53.80
C ALA A 252 -24.29 -1.63 -52.66
N ARG A 253 -23.56 -2.75 -52.76
CA ARG A 253 -22.54 -3.14 -51.78
C ARG A 253 -21.34 -2.18 -51.75
N LEU A 254 -20.90 -1.68 -52.90
CA LEU A 254 -19.84 -0.67 -52.99
C LEU A 254 -20.27 0.67 -52.39
N GLU A 255 -21.46 1.17 -52.70
CA GLU A 255 -22.01 2.40 -52.11
C GLU A 255 -22.15 2.28 -50.59
N ALA A 256 -22.63 1.14 -50.10
CA ALA A 256 -22.72 0.87 -48.67
C ALA A 256 -21.32 0.88 -48.01
N LEU A 257 -20.34 0.19 -48.59
CA LEU A 257 -18.98 0.13 -48.07
C LEU A 257 -18.31 1.52 -48.03
N ILE A 258 -18.44 2.31 -49.09
CA ILE A 258 -17.88 3.67 -49.16
C ILE A 258 -18.57 4.58 -48.14
N THR A 259 -19.91 4.53 -48.07
CA THR A 259 -20.69 5.33 -47.12
C THR A 259 -20.32 4.99 -45.67
N GLU A 260 -20.16 3.70 -45.37
CA GLU A 260 -19.73 3.25 -44.06
C GLU A 260 -18.30 3.69 -43.75
N THR A 261 -17.39 3.59 -44.72
CA THR A 261 -15.99 4.00 -44.54
C THR A 261 -15.84 5.51 -44.36
N GLN A 262 -16.64 6.32 -45.04
CA GLN A 262 -16.69 7.77 -44.85
C GLN A 262 -17.17 8.15 -43.43
N LYS A 263 -18.04 7.34 -42.82
CA LYS A 263 -18.49 7.52 -41.44
C LYS A 263 -17.44 7.06 -40.42
N ARG A 264 -16.54 6.13 -40.79
CA ARG A 264 -15.48 5.65 -39.91
C ARG A 264 -14.53 6.80 -39.57
N LYS A 265 -14.33 7.04 -38.28
CA LYS A 265 -13.28 7.93 -37.79
C LYS A 265 -12.02 7.10 -37.52
N PRO A 266 -10.82 7.64 -37.76
CA PRO A 266 -9.60 6.95 -37.39
C PRO A 266 -9.59 6.67 -35.90
N PRO A 267 -9.11 5.48 -35.48
CA PRO A 267 -9.06 5.13 -34.08
C PRO A 267 -8.20 6.16 -33.34
N SER A 268 -8.67 6.61 -32.19
CA SER A 268 -7.87 7.50 -31.34
C SER A 268 -6.61 6.78 -30.89
N ARG A 269 -5.54 7.54 -30.63
CA ARG A 269 -4.29 6.96 -30.09
C ARG A 269 -4.55 6.14 -28.83
N ALA A 270 -5.39 6.63 -27.92
CA ALA A 270 -5.79 5.89 -26.72
C ALA A 270 -6.56 4.59 -27.04
N SER A 271 -7.30 4.53 -28.15
CA SER A 271 -7.91 3.28 -28.61
C SER A 271 -6.86 2.27 -29.07
N LEU A 272 -5.91 2.70 -29.89
CA LEU A 272 -4.83 1.84 -30.37
C LEU A 272 -3.97 1.30 -29.21
N VAL A 273 -3.71 2.11 -28.19
CA VAL A 273 -2.99 1.66 -26.98
C VAL A 273 -3.75 0.56 -26.26
N ARG A 274 -5.08 0.69 -26.14
CA ARG A 274 -5.93 -0.34 -25.52
C ARG A 274 -5.92 -1.63 -26.31
N GLU A 275 -6.03 -1.54 -27.64
CA GLU A 275 -5.93 -2.72 -28.51
C GLU A 275 -4.55 -3.39 -28.35
N GLY A 276 -3.46 -2.62 -28.32
CA GLY A 276 -2.12 -3.16 -28.07
C GLY A 276 -1.98 -3.86 -26.71
N LEU A 277 -2.66 -3.37 -25.66
CA LEU A 277 -2.72 -4.05 -24.36
C LEU A 277 -3.55 -5.34 -24.37
N ILE A 278 -4.63 -5.37 -25.17
CA ILE A 278 -5.47 -6.56 -25.38
C ILE A 278 -4.66 -7.62 -26.14
N ASP A 279 -3.99 -7.23 -27.22
CA ASP A 279 -3.15 -8.14 -28.01
C ASP A 279 -1.94 -8.64 -27.19
N GLY A 280 -1.34 -7.74 -26.40
CA GLY A 280 -0.23 -8.00 -25.48
C GLY A 280 -0.64 -8.42 -24.07
N ILE A 281 -1.71 -9.20 -23.89
CA ILE A 281 -2.36 -9.38 -22.57
C ILE A 281 -1.51 -10.00 -21.45
N ARG A 282 -0.46 -10.76 -21.76
CA ARG A 282 0.25 -11.61 -20.77
C ARG A 282 0.71 -10.85 -19.51
N PRO A 283 1.34 -9.66 -19.60
CA PRO A 283 1.76 -8.91 -18.41
C PRO A 283 0.58 -8.38 -17.59
N VAL A 284 -0.50 -7.93 -18.25
CA VAL A 284 -1.74 -7.47 -17.60
C VAL A 284 -2.37 -8.60 -16.80
N ARG A 285 -2.54 -9.77 -17.42
CA ARG A 285 -3.08 -10.97 -16.76
C ARG A 285 -2.22 -11.41 -15.59
N SER A 286 -0.90 -11.45 -15.76
CA SER A 286 0.01 -11.83 -14.67
C SER A 286 -0.14 -10.92 -13.44
N LEU A 287 -0.34 -9.62 -13.67
CA LEU A 287 -0.51 -8.65 -12.61
C LEU A 287 -1.89 -8.79 -11.95
N LEU A 288 -2.96 -8.95 -12.73
CA LEU A 288 -4.31 -9.17 -12.22
C LEU A 288 -4.42 -10.43 -11.36
N VAL A 289 -3.89 -11.55 -11.85
CA VAL A 289 -3.86 -12.82 -11.08
C VAL A 289 -3.15 -12.63 -9.74
N ALA A 290 -2.06 -11.85 -9.73
CA ALA A 290 -1.27 -11.60 -8.54
C ALA A 290 -2.04 -10.72 -7.53
N ILE A 291 -2.68 -9.65 -7.98
CA ILE A 291 -3.36 -8.69 -7.09
C ILE A 291 -4.81 -9.07 -6.75
N ALA A 292 -5.46 -9.96 -7.51
CA ALA A 292 -6.83 -10.40 -7.26
C ALA A 292 -6.99 -11.17 -5.93
N LYS A 293 -5.89 -11.66 -5.36
CA LYS A 293 -5.88 -12.38 -4.08
C LYS A 293 -6.00 -11.47 -2.87
N LEU A 294 -5.79 -10.16 -3.04
CA LEU A 294 -5.79 -9.21 -1.94
C LEU A 294 -7.22 -8.87 -1.51
N PRO A 295 -7.44 -8.54 -0.22
CA PRO A 295 -8.76 -8.20 0.29
C PRO A 295 -9.09 -6.73 -0.01
N TRP A 296 -9.35 -6.44 -1.28
CA TRP A 296 -9.82 -5.13 -1.73
C TRP A 296 -11.20 -4.82 -1.16
N GLN A 297 -11.36 -3.61 -0.64
CA GLN A 297 -12.60 -3.10 -0.06
C GLN A 297 -13.05 -1.83 -0.77
N ALA A 298 -14.35 -1.56 -0.76
CA ALA A 298 -14.96 -0.33 -1.24
C ALA A 298 -16.18 0.02 -0.40
N THR A 299 -16.62 1.27 -0.47
CA THR A 299 -17.92 1.65 0.10
C THR A 299 -19.02 1.17 -0.83
N GLY A 300 -19.74 0.12 -0.43
CA GLY A 300 -20.82 -0.48 -1.22
C GLY A 300 -20.34 -1.21 -2.48
N GLU A 301 -21.22 -1.36 -3.46
CA GLU A 301 -20.90 -2.01 -4.73
C GLU A 301 -19.96 -1.13 -5.56
N HIS A 302 -18.81 -1.68 -5.97
CA HIS A 302 -17.83 -0.98 -6.78
C HIS A 302 -17.44 -1.81 -8.02
N PRO A 303 -17.56 -1.26 -9.25
CA PRO A 303 -17.31 -2.01 -10.48
C PRO A 303 -15.93 -2.68 -10.54
N ALA A 304 -14.88 -1.99 -10.09
CA ALA A 304 -13.53 -2.55 -10.08
C ALA A 304 -13.42 -3.83 -9.23
N ILE A 305 -14.09 -3.89 -8.06
CA ILE A 305 -14.07 -5.08 -7.20
C ILE A 305 -14.94 -6.18 -7.79
N GLU A 306 -16.12 -5.83 -8.28
CA GLU A 306 -17.05 -6.77 -8.92
C GLU A 306 -16.38 -7.53 -10.08
N TYR A 307 -15.77 -6.82 -11.03
CA TYR A 307 -15.12 -7.46 -12.17
C TYR A 307 -13.80 -8.14 -11.81
N LEU A 308 -13.09 -7.66 -10.78
CA LEU A 308 -11.91 -8.35 -10.25
C LEU A 308 -12.31 -9.72 -9.67
N ALA A 309 -13.40 -9.79 -8.91
CA ALA A 309 -13.93 -11.03 -8.36
C ALA A 309 -14.42 -11.98 -9.48
N LYS A 310 -15.10 -11.46 -10.52
CA LYS A 310 -15.48 -12.25 -11.70
C LYS A 310 -14.26 -12.82 -12.42
N LEU A 311 -13.22 -12.01 -12.64
CA LEU A 311 -11.97 -12.47 -13.26
C LEU A 311 -11.27 -13.53 -12.39
N GLN A 312 -11.21 -13.34 -11.07
CA GLN A 312 -10.66 -14.32 -10.14
C GLN A 312 -11.38 -15.67 -10.24
N ALA A 313 -12.72 -15.67 -10.25
CA ALA A 313 -13.51 -16.89 -10.42
C ALA A 313 -13.24 -17.59 -11.77
N LEU A 314 -13.01 -16.83 -12.84
CA LEU A 314 -12.67 -17.39 -14.16
C LEU A 314 -11.24 -17.94 -14.20
N TYR A 315 -10.28 -17.27 -13.54
CA TYR A 315 -8.91 -17.77 -13.40
C TYR A 315 -8.85 -19.09 -12.64
N LEU A 316 -9.62 -19.23 -11.56
CA LEU A 316 -9.72 -20.46 -10.78
C LEU A 316 -10.27 -21.64 -11.61
N LYS A 317 -11.17 -21.36 -12.55
CA LYS A 317 -11.69 -22.35 -13.50
C LYS A 317 -10.75 -22.63 -14.69
N GLY A 318 -9.63 -21.93 -14.79
CA GLY A 318 -8.73 -22.01 -15.95
C GLY A 318 -9.32 -21.46 -17.25
N SER A 319 -10.42 -20.71 -17.19
CA SER A 319 -11.07 -20.16 -18.38
C SER A 319 -10.24 -19.04 -18.99
N ARG A 320 -10.22 -19.00 -20.32
CA ARG A 320 -9.65 -17.90 -21.12
C ARG A 320 -10.69 -17.23 -22.01
N LYS A 321 -11.96 -17.62 -21.85
CA LYS A 321 -13.10 -17.13 -22.62
C LYS A 321 -14.09 -16.47 -21.69
N LEU A 322 -14.59 -15.31 -22.09
CA LEU A 322 -15.61 -14.60 -21.34
C LEU A 322 -16.97 -15.25 -21.61
N PRO A 323 -17.76 -15.64 -20.59
CA PRO A 323 -19.12 -16.16 -20.79
C PRO A 323 -19.99 -15.13 -21.51
N VAL A 324 -20.91 -15.58 -22.36
CA VAL A 324 -21.68 -14.71 -23.27
C VAL A 324 -22.56 -13.72 -22.52
N GLU A 325 -23.00 -14.10 -21.32
CA GLU A 325 -23.89 -13.29 -20.46
C GLU A 325 -23.16 -12.11 -19.80
N VAL A 326 -21.82 -12.13 -19.78
CA VAL A 326 -21.04 -11.10 -19.09
C VAL A 326 -20.94 -9.85 -19.94
N VAL A 327 -21.61 -8.80 -19.47
CA VAL A 327 -21.48 -7.42 -19.94
C VAL A 327 -20.84 -6.55 -18.87
N ALA A 328 -20.15 -5.48 -19.29
CA ALA A 328 -19.46 -4.57 -18.38
C ALA A 328 -19.72 -3.07 -18.60
N PRO A 329 -20.99 -2.62 -18.56
CA PRO A 329 -21.31 -1.22 -18.86
C PRO A 329 -20.71 -0.24 -17.85
N SER A 330 -20.58 -0.65 -16.57
CA SER A 330 -20.05 0.19 -15.48
C SER A 330 -18.52 0.40 -15.55
N LEU A 331 -17.80 -0.34 -16.40
CA LEU A 331 -16.39 -0.05 -16.72
C LEU A 331 -16.23 1.09 -17.74
N GLY A 332 -17.32 1.54 -18.35
CA GLY A 332 -17.39 2.65 -19.28
C GLY A 332 -17.57 2.24 -20.74
N MET A 333 -18.24 3.09 -21.53
CA MET A 333 -18.59 2.85 -22.94
C MET A 333 -17.41 2.49 -23.82
N ILE A 334 -16.22 3.01 -23.49
CA ILE A 334 -14.97 2.82 -24.25
C ILE A 334 -14.58 1.33 -24.35
N TRP A 335 -14.96 0.51 -23.37
CA TRP A 335 -14.66 -0.93 -23.33
C TRP A 335 -15.77 -1.81 -23.85
N GLN A 336 -17.00 -1.30 -23.96
CA GLN A 336 -18.17 -2.11 -24.31
C GLN A 336 -17.99 -2.80 -25.66
N VAL A 337 -17.51 -2.09 -26.68
CA VAL A 337 -17.28 -2.67 -28.02
C VAL A 337 -16.32 -3.87 -27.95
N SER A 338 -15.21 -3.74 -27.21
CA SER A 338 -14.21 -4.81 -27.11
C SER A 338 -14.69 -5.99 -26.22
N ILE A 339 -15.47 -5.72 -25.17
CA ILE A 339 -16.01 -6.75 -24.25
C ILE A 339 -17.20 -7.49 -24.87
N SER A 340 -17.98 -6.83 -25.72
CA SER A 340 -19.08 -7.42 -26.50
C SER A 340 -18.60 -8.11 -27.78
N SER A 341 -17.28 -8.24 -27.97
CA SER A 341 -16.71 -8.95 -29.11
C SER A 341 -17.27 -10.38 -29.23
N PRO A 342 -17.60 -10.84 -30.46
CA PRO A 342 -18.00 -12.23 -30.71
C PRO A 342 -16.84 -13.19 -30.42
N ASP A 343 -15.59 -12.75 -30.62
CA ASP A 343 -14.42 -13.45 -30.11
C ASP A 343 -14.39 -13.33 -28.57
N ARG A 344 -14.76 -14.42 -27.90
CA ARG A 344 -14.85 -14.49 -26.44
C ARG A 344 -13.49 -14.53 -25.74
N GLU A 345 -12.41 -14.89 -26.43
CA GLU A 345 -11.05 -14.75 -25.88
C GLU A 345 -10.64 -13.29 -25.89
N ARG A 346 -10.88 -12.58 -27.00
CA ARG A 346 -10.64 -11.13 -27.07
C ARG A 346 -11.50 -10.36 -26.07
N ALA A 347 -12.77 -10.73 -25.92
CA ALA A 347 -13.67 -10.16 -24.91
C ALA A 347 -13.13 -10.33 -23.47
N PHE A 348 -12.56 -11.51 -23.17
CA PHE A 348 -11.94 -11.77 -21.87
C PHE A 348 -10.74 -10.87 -21.64
N GLN A 349 -9.84 -10.76 -22.63
CA GLN A 349 -8.67 -9.88 -22.59
C GLN A 349 -9.09 -8.41 -22.41
N ALA A 350 -10.15 -7.97 -23.10
CA ALA A 350 -10.69 -6.62 -22.95
C ALA A 350 -11.21 -6.36 -21.52
N LEU A 351 -11.92 -7.33 -20.92
CA LEU A 351 -12.38 -7.22 -19.54
C LEU A 351 -11.20 -7.13 -18.55
N GLU A 352 -10.14 -7.90 -18.78
CA GLU A 352 -8.91 -7.85 -17.98
C GLU A 352 -8.30 -6.45 -17.99
N VAL A 353 -8.03 -5.90 -19.17
CA VAL A 353 -7.47 -4.55 -19.28
C VAL A 353 -8.42 -3.52 -18.64
N ALA A 354 -9.72 -3.56 -18.94
CA ALA A 354 -10.70 -2.64 -18.38
C ALA A 354 -10.71 -2.65 -16.85
N THR A 355 -10.70 -3.85 -16.25
CA THR A 355 -10.70 -4.04 -14.79
C THR A 355 -9.42 -3.52 -14.16
N LEU A 356 -8.26 -3.78 -14.77
CA LEU A 356 -6.97 -3.29 -14.26
C LEU A 356 -6.92 -1.76 -14.19
N PHE A 357 -7.44 -1.08 -15.21
CA PHE A 357 -7.48 0.39 -15.23
C PHE A 357 -8.54 0.96 -14.29
N ALA A 358 -9.70 0.30 -14.17
CA ALA A 358 -10.72 0.67 -13.20
C ALA A 358 -10.18 0.57 -11.77
N LEU A 359 -9.49 -0.52 -11.44
CA LEU A 359 -8.84 -0.71 -10.13
C LEU A 359 -7.80 0.37 -9.88
N ARG A 360 -6.91 0.67 -10.85
CA ARG A 360 -5.93 1.75 -10.71
C ARG A 360 -6.58 3.10 -10.39
N ARG A 361 -7.68 3.43 -11.09
CA ARG A 361 -8.42 4.68 -10.85
C ARG A 361 -9.04 4.70 -9.45
N ALA A 362 -9.65 3.60 -9.04
CA ALA A 362 -10.33 3.43 -7.77
C ALA A 362 -9.38 3.46 -6.55
N VAL A 363 -8.18 2.92 -6.70
CA VAL A 363 -7.16 3.03 -5.65
C VAL A 363 -6.58 4.44 -5.59
N ARG A 364 -6.42 5.10 -6.75
CA ARG A 364 -5.86 6.47 -6.80
C ARG A 364 -6.80 7.53 -6.21
N ASN A 365 -8.12 7.37 -6.35
CA ASN A 365 -9.10 8.31 -5.80
C ASN A 365 -9.61 7.89 -4.40
N GLY A 366 -9.13 6.78 -3.84
CA GLY A 366 -9.52 6.28 -2.53
C GLY A 366 -10.90 5.61 -2.47
N SER A 367 -11.54 5.31 -3.60
CA SER A 367 -12.83 4.59 -3.60
C SER A 367 -12.67 3.08 -3.37
N VAL A 368 -11.47 2.55 -3.59
CA VAL A 368 -11.07 1.18 -3.26
C VAL A 368 -9.79 1.21 -2.43
N TRP A 369 -9.74 0.46 -1.34
CA TRP A 369 -8.60 0.39 -0.42
C TRP A 369 -8.38 -1.05 0.09
N ILE A 370 -7.34 -1.23 0.91
CA ILE A 370 -7.13 -2.43 1.72
C ILE A 370 -7.13 -1.92 3.17
N GLU A 371 -7.92 -2.52 4.06
CA GLU A 371 -8.24 -1.96 5.40
C GLU A 371 -7.02 -1.59 6.25
N HIS A 372 -5.92 -2.33 6.09
CA HIS A 372 -4.68 -2.12 6.81
C HIS A 372 -3.67 -1.22 6.08
N SER A 373 -4.08 -0.51 5.02
CA SER A 373 -3.25 0.32 4.12
C SER A 373 -3.78 1.73 3.99
#